data_AF-A0A0B6ALA3-F1
#
_entry.id   AF-A0A0B6ALA3-F1
#
_cell.length_a   1.000
_cell.length_b   1.000
_cell.length_c   1.000
_cell.angle_alpha   90.00
_cell.angle_beta   90.00
_cell.angle_gamma   90.00
#
_symmetry.space_group_name_H-M   'P 1'
#
loop_
_entity.id
_entity.type
_entity.pdbx_description
1 polymer ?
#
loop_
_entity_poly.entity_id
_entity_poly.type
_entity_poly.pdbx_seq_one_letter_code
_entity_poly.pdbx_strand_id
1 'polypeptide(L)'
;MSLKERATKEFKEKIDSDEEIRESILTYYECESGFSGLVGVPNGNSVPIRGVLAYTEKSLLFYGEVFSNLPIVLHIPFNKIREIKTGKQILTIQDL
;
A
#
# COMPACT_ATOMS: atom_id res chain seq x y z
N MET A 1 12.45 -11.19 7.54
CA MET A 1 11.87 -9.89 7.95
C MET A 1 10.36 -9.97 7.87
N SER A 2 9.63 -9.42 8.83
CA SER A 2 8.18 -9.25 8.81
C SER A 2 7.75 -8.26 7.71
N LEU A 3 6.46 -8.26 7.35
CA LEU A 3 5.91 -7.30 6.39
C LEU A 3 6.20 -5.85 6.82
N LYS A 4 6.06 -5.55 8.11
CA LYS A 4 6.33 -4.24 8.69
C LYS A 4 7.81 -3.87 8.61
N GLU A 5 8.71 -4.81 8.84
CA GLU A 5 10.16 -4.59 8.71
C GLU A 5 10.57 -4.32 7.26
N ARG A 6 10.03 -5.07 6.30
CA ARG A 6 10.26 -4.85 4.87
C ARG A 6 9.74 -3.47 4.44
N ALA A 7 8.51 -3.14 4.80
CA ALA A 7 7.92 -1.82 4.54
C ALA A 7 8.77 -0.68 5.14
N THR A 8 9.19 -0.81 6.40
CA THR A 8 10.00 0.21 7.07
C THR A 8 11.35 0.42 6.39
N LYS A 9 11.98 -0.66 5.89
CA LYS A 9 13.22 -0.56 5.12
C LYS A 9 13.00 0.24 3.82
N GLU A 10 11.99 -0.13 3.04
CA GLU A 10 11.64 0.53 1.78
C GLU A 10 11.27 2.01 1.97
N PHE A 11 10.56 2.32 3.05
CA PHE A 11 10.21 3.70 3.40
C PHE A 11 11.45 4.54 3.70
N LYS A 12 12.39 4.01 4.50
CA LYS A 12 13.63 4.72 4.83
C LYS A 12 14.53 4.99 3.62
N GLU A 13 14.42 4.19 2.57
CA GLU A 13 15.15 4.40 1.32
C GLU A 13 14.51 5.50 0.42
N LYS A 14 13.25 5.89 0.68
CA LYS A 14 12.47 6.80 -0.17
C LYS A 14 12.11 8.14 0.47
N ILE A 15 12.09 8.23 1.80
CA ILE A 15 11.83 9.49 2.50
C ILE A 15 13.09 10.34 2.58
N ASP A 16 12.90 11.66 2.69
CA ASP A 16 14.00 12.58 2.92
C ASP A 16 14.72 12.24 4.24
N SER A 17 16.02 12.51 4.31
CA SER A 17 16.85 12.10 5.45
C SER A 17 16.49 12.80 6.77
N ASP A 18 15.73 13.91 6.71
CA ASP A 18 15.17 14.63 7.87
C ASP A 18 13.78 14.14 8.27
N GLU A 19 13.15 13.25 7.51
CA GLU A 19 11.83 12.72 7.81
C GLU A 19 11.89 11.44 8.66
N GLU A 20 11.02 11.37 9.66
CA GLU A 20 10.81 10.18 10.48
C GLU A 20 9.39 9.62 10.30
N ILE A 21 9.30 8.30 10.31
CA ILE A 21 8.01 7.59 10.30
C ILE A 21 7.41 7.71 11.70
N ARG A 22 6.26 8.39 11.81
CA ARG A 22 5.58 8.63 13.07
C ARG A 22 4.79 7.42 13.55
N GLU A 23 3.98 6.85 12.65
CA GLU A 23 3.17 5.68 12.95
C GLU A 23 2.94 4.85 11.69
N SER A 24 2.57 3.58 11.89
CA SER A 24 2.22 2.66 10.81
C SER A 24 1.16 1.64 11.25
N ILE A 25 0.25 1.33 10.33
CA ILE A 25 -0.81 0.33 10.49
C ILE A 25 -0.68 -0.77 9.44
N LEU A 26 -1.06 -1.99 9.82
CA LEU A 26 -1.30 -3.08 8.88
C LEU A 26 -2.70 -2.92 8.29
N THR A 27 -2.83 -3.10 6.98
CA THR A 27 -4.08 -2.84 6.27
C THR A 27 -4.16 -3.65 4.98
N TYR A 28 -5.37 -3.75 4.42
CA TYR A 28 -5.66 -4.42 3.16
C TYR A 28 -6.20 -3.41 2.16
N TYR A 29 -5.73 -3.48 0.92
CA TYR A 29 -6.14 -2.60 -0.16
C TYR A 29 -6.65 -3.38 -1.36
N GLU A 30 -7.56 -2.78 -2.12
CA GLU A 30 -7.98 -3.32 -3.41
C GLU A 30 -7.31 -2.53 -4.53
N CYS A 31 -6.84 -3.26 -5.55
CA CYS A 31 -6.43 -2.63 -6.80
C CYS A 31 -7.70 -2.39 -7.65
N GLU A 32 -8.12 -1.13 -7.79
CA GLU A 32 -9.34 -0.73 -8.55
C GLU A 32 -9.28 -1.11 -10.03
N SER A 33 -8.09 -1.33 -10.57
CA SER A 33 -7.87 -1.87 -11.90
C SER A 33 -7.22 -3.24 -11.76
N GLY A 34 -7.92 -4.30 -12.15
CA GLY A 34 -7.32 -5.62 -12.32
C GLY A 34 -6.01 -5.48 -13.09
N PHE A 35 -5.01 -6.30 -12.77
CA PHE A 35 -3.70 -6.29 -13.45
C PHE A 35 -3.88 -6.65 -14.94
N SER A 36 -4.31 -5.69 -15.77
CA SER A 36 -4.54 -5.84 -17.22
C SER A 36 -3.26 -6.15 -18.01
N GLY A 37 -2.12 -6.30 -17.34
CA GLY A 37 -0.84 -6.72 -17.92
C GLY A 37 -0.36 -8.10 -17.50
N LEU A 38 -1.05 -8.81 -16.59
CA LEU A 38 -0.68 -10.19 -16.24
C LEU A 38 -1.49 -11.16 -17.10
N VAL A 39 -0.87 -11.56 -18.21
CA VAL A 39 -1.39 -12.56 -19.14
C VAL A 39 -1.73 -13.84 -18.34
N GLY A 40 -3.00 -14.24 -18.34
CA GLY A 40 -3.44 -15.53 -17.78
C GLY A 40 -4.19 -15.49 -16.44
N VAL A 41 -4.60 -14.33 -15.92
CA VAL A 41 -5.48 -14.27 -14.73
C VAL A 41 -6.92 -13.98 -15.16
N PRO A 42 -7.79 -15.01 -15.29
CA PRO A 42 -9.20 -14.79 -15.56
C PRO A 42 -9.88 -14.40 -14.26
N ASN A 43 -10.21 -13.12 -14.10
CA ASN A 43 -11.34 -12.57 -13.33
C ASN A 43 -10.97 -11.19 -12.78
N GLY A 44 -11.82 -10.20 -13.07
CA GLY A 44 -11.78 -8.85 -12.49
C GLY A 44 -12.21 -8.82 -11.02
N ASN A 45 -11.77 -9.80 -10.22
CA ASN A 45 -11.96 -9.77 -8.77
C ASN A 45 -10.84 -8.93 -8.16
N SER A 46 -11.20 -7.94 -7.33
CA SER A 46 -10.25 -7.18 -6.53
C SER A 46 -9.37 -8.14 -5.72
N VAL A 47 -8.08 -8.22 -6.04
CA VAL A 47 -7.14 -9.00 -5.23
C VAL A 47 -6.81 -8.18 -3.99
N PRO A 48 -7.06 -8.68 -2.76
CA PRO A 48 -6.69 -7.97 -1.56
C PRO A 48 -5.16 -7.93 -1.44
N ILE A 49 -4.60 -6.73 -1.43
CA ILE A 49 -3.18 -6.45 -1.23
C ILE A 49 -2.99 -6.20 0.25
N ARG A 50 -2.32 -7.13 0.93
CA ARG A 50 -1.87 -6.91 2.30
C ARG A 50 -0.71 -5.91 2.28
N GLY A 51 -0.77 -4.92 3.16
CA GLY A 51 0.22 -3.86 3.17
C GLY A 51 0.37 -3.16 4.51
N VAL A 52 1.22 -2.13 4.47
CA VAL A 52 1.51 -1.22 5.56
C VAL A 52 1.25 0.19 5.05
N LEU A 53 0.42 0.92 5.78
CA LEU A 53 0.28 2.36 5.62
C LEU A 53 1.05 3.02 6.75
N ALA A 54 1.88 4.00 6.43
CA ALA A 54 2.63 4.78 7.38
C ALA A 54 2.56 6.26 7.01
N TYR A 55 2.89 7.13 7.96
CA TYR A 55 2.99 8.56 7.67
C TYR A 55 4.17 9.20 8.38
N THR A 56 4.67 10.26 7.76
CA THR A 56 5.67 11.19 8.31
C THR A 56 4.99 12.54 8.54
N GLU A 57 5.77 13.58 8.87
CA GLU A 57 5.23 14.94 8.95
C GLU A 57 4.74 15.47 7.59
N LYS A 58 5.33 15.02 6.48
CA LYS A 58 5.14 15.60 5.15
C LYS A 58 4.46 14.66 4.17
N SER A 59 4.44 13.36 4.45
CA SER A 59 4.12 12.34 3.46
C SER A 59 3.30 11.18 4.02
N LEU A 60 2.42 10.63 3.17
CA LEU A 60 1.84 9.31 3.33
C LEU A 60 2.71 8.29 2.61
N LEU A 61 2.90 7.12 3.21
CA LEU A 61 3.74 6.04 2.71
C LEU A 61 2.93 4.76 2.66
N PHE A 62 2.97 4.09 1.53
CA PHE A 62 2.29 2.82 1.35
C PHE A 62 3.25 1.75 0.85
N TYR A 63 3.18 0.58 1.45
CA TYR A 63 3.86 -0.64 1.02
C TYR A 63 2.81 -1.74 0.90
N GLY A 64 2.75 -2.45 -0.22
CA GLY A 64 1.85 -3.58 -0.42
C GLY A 64 2.54 -4.73 -1.14
N GLU A 65 2.14 -5.96 -0.86
CA GLU A 65 2.64 -7.16 -1.56
C GLU A 65 1.53 -7.78 -2.41
N VAL A 66 1.72 -7.76 -3.72
CA VAL A 66 0.83 -8.45 -4.67
C VAL A 66 1.35 -9.86 -4.87
N PHE A 67 0.45 -10.85 -4.94
CA PHE A 67 0.79 -12.28 -5.05
C PHE A 67 1.83 -12.71 -3.99
N SER A 68 1.76 -12.08 -2.81
CA SER A 68 2.65 -12.30 -1.65
C SER A 68 4.13 -11.98 -1.88
N ASN A 69 4.55 -11.50 -3.06
CA ASN A 69 5.97 -11.39 -3.43
C ASN A 69 6.34 -10.15 -4.25
N LEU A 70 5.38 -9.45 -4.88
CA LEU A 70 5.67 -8.26 -5.69
C LEU A 70 5.42 -6.98 -4.87
N PRO A 71 6.47 -6.28 -4.40
CA PRO A 71 6.31 -5.08 -3.60
C PRO A 71 5.85 -3.90 -4.46
N ILE A 72 4.79 -3.23 -4.00
CA ILE A 72 4.36 -1.92 -4.47
C ILE A 72 4.69 -0.93 -3.36
N VAL A 73 5.43 0.13 -3.70
CA VAL A 73 5.79 1.18 -2.75
C VAL A 73 5.37 2.53 -3.31
N LEU A 74 4.56 3.27 -2.55
CA LEU A 74 4.12 4.61 -2.89
C LEU A 74 4.57 5.60 -1.82
N HIS A 75 5.08 6.73 -2.30
CA HIS A 75 5.39 7.90 -1.50
C HIS A 75 4.53 9.05 -2.00
N ILE A 76 3.64 9.54 -1.14
CA ILE A 76 2.65 10.55 -1.49
C ILE A 76 2.84 11.75 -0.55
N PRO A 77 3.60 12.77 -0.98
CA PRO A 77 3.68 14.04 -0.27
C PRO A 77 2.28 14.63 -0.06
N PHE A 78 1.98 15.10 1.16
CA PHE A 78 0.65 15.64 1.49
C PHE A 78 0.27 16.84 0.62
N ASN A 79 1.26 17.64 0.19
CA ASN A 79 1.04 18.77 -0.72
C ASN A 79 0.54 18.34 -2.12
N LYS A 80 0.67 17.07 -2.50
CA LYS A 80 0.14 16.51 -3.75
C LYS A 80 -1.27 15.93 -3.59
N ILE A 81 -1.77 15.79 -2.35
CA ILE A 81 -3.12 15.31 -2.08
C ILE A 81 -4.09 16.47 -2.25
N ARG A 82 -4.93 16.40 -3.29
CA ARG A 82 -5.94 17.43 -3.56
C ARG A 82 -7.26 17.18 -2.83
N GLU A 83 -7.62 15.92 -2.64
CA GLU A 83 -8.90 15.52 -2.09
C GLU A 83 -8.76 14.13 -1.43
N ILE A 84 -9.42 13.93 -0.29
CA ILE A 84 -9.59 12.64 0.36
C ILE A 84 -11.09 12.36 0.41
N LYS A 85 -11.51 11.24 -0.17
CA LYS A 85 -12.92 10.81 -0.17
C LYS A 85 -13.09 9.63 0.77
N THR A 86 -14.12 9.68 1.61
CA THR A 86 -14.53 8.51 2.40
C THR A 86 -15.47 7.66 1.56
N GLY A 87 -15.00 6.48 1.15
CA GLY A 87 -15.82 5.45 0.51
C GLY A 87 -16.23 4.38 1.51
N LYS A 88 -17.36 3.71 1.26
CA LYS A 88 -17.75 2.49 1.98
C LYS A 88 -17.23 1.30 1.18
N GLN A 89 -15.97 0.90 1.42
CA GLN A 89 -15.37 -0.24 0.72
C GLN A 89 -15.65 -1.52 1.51
N ILE A 90 -16.40 -2.46 0.92
CA ILE A 90 -16.65 -3.79 1.50
C ILE A 90 -15.56 -4.72 0.96
N LEU A 91 -14.47 -4.87 1.72
CA LEU A 91 -13.42 -5.82 1.40
C LEU A 91 -13.96 -7.25 1.60
N THR A 92 -14.03 -8.05 0.54
CA THR A 92 -14.35 -9.48 0.67
C THR A 92 -13.05 -10.24 0.96
N ILE A 93 -12.75 -10.42 2.23
CA ILE A 93 -11.62 -11.26 2.67
C ILE A 93 -12.13 -12.71 2.67
N GLN A 94 -11.67 -13.53 1.72
CA GLN A 94 -11.86 -14.98 1.82
C GLN A 94 -10.82 -15.52 2.80
N ASP A 95 -11.28 -16.03 3.95
CA ASP A 95 -10.44 -16.82 4.86
C ASP A 95 -9.84 -18.01 4.09
N LEU A 96 -8.51 -18.08 4.03
CA LEU A 96 -7.74 -19.22 3.50
C LEU A 96 -7.47 -20.24 4.62
#